data_AF-A0A522VWF7-F1
#
_entry.id   AF-A0A522VWF7-F1
#
_cell.length_a   1.000
_cell.length_b   1.000
_cell.length_c   1.000
_cell.angle_alpha   90.00
_cell.angle_beta   90.00
_cell.angle_gamma   90.00
#
_symmetry.space_group_name_H-M   'P 1'
#
loop_
_entity.id
_entity.type
_entity.pdbx_description
1 polymer ?
#
loop_
_entity_poly.entity_id
_entity_poly.type
_entity_poly.pdbx_seq_one_letter_code
_entity_poly.pdbx_strand_id
1 'polypeptide(L)'
;MKQHIVRIALGLAIALFFLGHASQLYNVGFITQVDNIIYDARLVVTMPRTVDERIVVLDIDEKSLQELGHWPWPRDLMARLIDTLFDKYGIAILGFDVVFAEADYSSGIRTLDQFAQKDLKEVPGFVQAFQKMRPQLDYDGLFAKSMRGRPVVLGYYLNAEAGAKR
;
A
#
# COMPACT_ATOMS: atom_id res chain seq x y z
N MET A 1 -57.60 18.01 12.39
CA MET A 1 -56.98 16.78 11.84
C MET A 1 -56.25 17.00 10.50
N LYS A 2 -56.87 17.56 9.45
CA LYS A 2 -56.23 17.72 8.12
C LYS A 2 -54.91 18.52 8.11
N GLN A 3 -54.79 19.56 8.94
CA GLN A 3 -53.57 20.39 9.01
C GLN A 3 -52.34 19.66 9.58
N HIS A 4 -52.52 18.69 10.47
CA HIS A 4 -51.40 17.92 11.02
C HIS A 4 -50.90 16.88 10.02
N ILE A 5 -51.81 16.28 9.24
CA ILE A 5 -51.47 15.29 8.20
C ILE A 5 -50.58 15.93 7.13
N VAL A 6 -50.89 17.15 6.68
CA VAL A 6 -50.08 17.86 5.67
C VAL A 6 -48.66 18.12 6.18
N ARG A 7 -48.52 18.55 7.44
CA ARG A 7 -47.21 18.80 8.06
C ARG A 7 -46.38 17.51 8.18
N ILE A 8 -47.02 16.42 8.62
CA ILE A 8 -46.37 15.12 8.74
C ILE A 8 -45.93 14.61 7.37
N ALA A 9 -46.81 14.68 6.36
CA ALA A 9 -46.49 14.23 5.00
C ALA A 9 -45.33 15.04 4.39
N LEU A 10 -45.30 16.35 4.58
CA LEU A 10 -44.22 17.21 4.09
C LEU A 10 -42.88 16.88 4.77
N GLY A 11 -42.88 16.73 6.10
CA GLY A 11 -41.68 16.34 6.84
C GLY A 11 -41.15 14.98 6.41
N LEU A 12 -42.05 14.02 6.19
CA LEU A 12 -41.69 12.67 5.76
C LEU A 12 -41.13 12.66 4.33
N ALA A 13 -41.67 13.48 3.43
CA ALA A 13 -41.14 13.63 2.08
C ALA A 13 -39.71 14.20 2.08
N ILE A 14 -39.44 15.24 2.88
CA ILE A 14 -38.09 15.81 3.03
C ILE A 14 -37.13 14.78 3.63
N ALA A 15 -37.54 14.07 4.67
CA ALA A 15 -36.73 13.04 5.30
C ALA A 15 -36.39 11.91 4.33
N LEU A 16 -37.37 11.40 3.58
CA LEU A 16 -37.16 10.39 2.55
C LEU A 16 -36.24 10.89 1.43
N PHE A 17 -36.31 12.19 1.09
CA PHE A 17 -35.44 12.77 0.09
C PHE A 17 -33.97 12.78 0.56
N PHE A 18 -33.69 13.23 1.79
CA PHE A 18 -32.33 13.18 2.31
C PHE A 18 -31.86 11.73 2.55
N LEU A 19 -32.76 10.84 2.97
CA LEU A 19 -32.47 9.42 3.15
C LEU A 19 -32.07 8.77 1.82
N GLY A 20 -32.82 9.03 0.74
CA GLY A 20 -32.52 8.51 -0.59
C GLY A 20 -31.20 9.02 -1.15
N HIS A 21 -30.85 10.28 -0.85
CA HIS A 21 -29.53 10.83 -1.16
C HIS A 21 -28.41 10.13 -0.37
N ALA A 22 -28.57 10.02 0.95
CA ALA A 22 -27.58 9.40 1.84
C ALA A 22 -27.39 7.90 1.56
N SER A 23 -28.44 7.19 1.16
CA SER A 23 -28.38 5.78 0.76
C SER A 23 -27.90 5.58 -0.69
N GLN A 24 -27.42 6.63 -1.35
CA GLN A 24 -26.91 6.60 -2.73
C GLN A 24 -27.93 6.13 -3.79
N LEU A 25 -29.23 6.26 -3.54
CA LEU A 25 -30.26 5.97 -4.56
C LEU A 25 -30.24 7.03 -5.67
N TYR A 26 -29.85 8.26 -5.34
CA TYR A 26 -29.55 9.34 -6.28
C TYR A 26 -28.58 10.35 -5.64
N ASN A 27 -27.91 11.16 -6.46
CA ASN A 27 -26.95 12.15 -5.98
C ASN A 27 -27.39 13.56 -6.37
N VAL A 28 -27.55 14.44 -5.39
CA VAL A 28 -27.79 15.87 -5.61
C VAL A 28 -26.48 16.60 -5.38
N GLY A 29 -25.81 17.02 -6.46
CA GLY A 29 -24.44 17.56 -6.40
C GLY A 29 -24.25 18.72 -5.42
N PHE A 30 -25.25 19.62 -5.29
CA PHE A 30 -25.20 20.72 -4.33
C PHE A 30 -25.16 20.24 -2.87
N ILE A 31 -25.96 19.21 -2.53
CA ILE A 31 -26.00 18.64 -1.17
C ILE A 31 -24.65 17.98 -0.87
N THR A 32 -24.13 17.17 -1.80
CA THR A 32 -22.80 16.55 -1.68
C THR A 32 -21.70 17.59 -1.44
N GLN A 33 -21.73 18.73 -2.13
CA GLN A 33 -20.73 19.77 -1.96
C GLN A 33 -20.81 20.43 -0.58
N VAL A 34 -22.02 20.72 -0.11
CA VAL A 34 -22.24 21.26 1.25
C VAL A 34 -21.79 20.25 2.30
N ASP A 35 -22.12 18.97 2.12
CA ASP A 35 -21.71 17.89 3.03
C ASP A 35 -20.18 17.76 3.11
N ASN A 36 -19.48 17.83 1.97
CA ASN A 36 -18.02 17.81 1.92
C ASN A 36 -17.39 19.01 2.65
N ILE A 37 -17.93 20.22 2.46
CA ILE A 37 -17.45 21.42 3.16
C ILE A 37 -17.65 21.28 4.68
N ILE A 38 -18.83 20.82 5.11
CA ILE A 38 -19.11 20.59 6.54
C ILE A 38 -18.19 19.51 7.10
N TYR A 39 -17.93 18.44 6.34
CA TYR A 39 -17.02 17.38 6.73
C TYR A 39 -15.60 17.91 6.95
N ASP A 40 -15.06 18.67 6.01
CA ASP A 40 -13.71 19.25 6.10
C ASP A 40 -13.60 20.22 7.29
N ALA A 41 -14.59 21.10 7.47
CA ALA A 41 -14.64 22.01 8.61
C ALA A 41 -14.68 21.26 9.94
N ARG A 42 -15.51 20.21 10.03
CA ARG A 42 -15.58 19.35 11.21
C ARG A 42 -14.23 18.69 11.47
N LEU A 43 -13.57 18.13 10.45
CA LEU A 43 -12.27 17.48 10.59
C LEU A 43 -11.23 18.46 11.15
N VAL A 44 -11.10 19.65 10.57
CA VAL A 44 -10.13 20.67 11.02
C VAL A 44 -10.41 21.18 12.44
N VAL A 45 -11.69 21.29 12.82
CA VAL A 45 -12.10 21.76 14.16
C VAL A 45 -11.95 20.67 15.22
N THR A 46 -12.14 19.40 14.86
CA THR A 46 -12.14 18.28 15.82
C THR A 46 -10.84 17.47 15.85
N MET A 47 -9.97 17.60 14.84
CA MET A 47 -8.71 16.88 14.82
C MET A 47 -7.76 17.37 15.93
N PRO A 48 -7.13 16.44 16.68
CA PRO A 48 -6.03 16.79 17.56
C PRO A 48 -4.93 17.44 16.72
N ARG A 49 -4.57 18.70 17.01
CA ARG A 49 -3.49 19.42 16.31
C ARG A 49 -2.10 18.99 16.78
N THR A 50 -1.96 17.72 17.13
CA THR A 50 -0.76 17.14 17.72
C THR A 50 -0.31 15.97 16.86
N VAL A 51 1.01 15.83 16.70
CA VAL A 51 1.59 14.65 16.06
C VAL A 51 1.64 13.53 17.08
N ASP A 52 1.17 12.34 16.70
CA ASP A 52 1.35 11.14 17.49
C ASP A 52 2.74 10.56 17.19
N GLU A 53 3.68 10.72 18.12
CA GLU A 53 5.07 10.28 17.95
C GLU A 53 5.23 8.75 17.72
N ARG A 54 4.18 7.98 17.99
CA ARG A 54 4.16 6.52 17.77
C ARG A 54 3.96 6.16 16.29
N ILE A 55 3.50 7.11 15.48
CA ILE A 55 3.19 6.91 14.07
C ILE A 55 4.20 7.71 13.23
N VAL A 56 4.92 7.00 12.37
CA VAL A 56 5.87 7.60 11.43
C VAL A 56 5.47 7.20 10.02
N VAL A 57 5.33 8.19 9.14
CA VAL A 57 5.12 7.96 7.70
C VAL A 57 6.47 8.08 7.01
N LEU A 58 6.87 7.01 6.33
CA LEU A 58 8.07 7.00 5.51
C LEU A 58 7.67 7.28 4.06
N ASP A 59 8.02 8.47 3.58
CA ASP A 59 7.74 8.89 2.21
C ASP A 59 8.91 8.56 1.28
N ILE A 60 8.61 8.35 0.00
CA ILE A 60 9.60 8.22 -1.07
C ILE A 60 9.72 9.58 -1.74
N ASP A 61 10.56 10.43 -1.15
CA ASP A 61 10.76 11.80 -1.61
C ASP A 61 11.91 11.92 -2.64
N GLU A 62 11.99 13.08 -3.29
CA GLU A 62 13.03 13.38 -4.28
C GLU A 62 14.45 13.21 -3.72
N LYS A 63 14.65 13.54 -2.44
CA LYS A 63 15.95 13.38 -1.79
C LYS A 63 16.34 11.89 -1.70
N SER A 64 15.42 11.04 -1.25
CA SER A 64 15.64 9.60 -1.15
C SER A 64 15.87 8.96 -2.52
N LEU A 65 15.19 9.43 -3.57
CA LEU A 65 15.40 8.97 -4.94
C LEU A 65 16.79 9.36 -5.48
N GLN A 66 17.28 10.54 -5.12
CA GLN A 66 18.64 10.96 -5.48
C GLN A 66 19.72 10.14 -4.76
N GLU A 67 19.48 9.74 -3.52
CA GLU A 67 20.44 8.99 -2.70
C GLU A 67 20.40 7.47 -2.97
N LEU A 68 19.21 6.89 -3.15
CA LEU A 68 18.99 5.44 -3.24
C LEU A 68 18.72 4.95 -4.67
N GLY A 69 18.51 5.87 -5.60
CA GLY A 69 18.18 5.59 -6.99
C GLY A 69 16.67 5.62 -7.26
N HIS A 70 16.33 5.43 -8.53
CA HIS A 70 14.96 5.53 -9.00
C HIS A 70 14.06 4.42 -8.44
N TRP A 71 12.82 4.79 -8.15
CA TRP A 71 11.75 3.86 -7.86
C TRP A 71 11.30 3.13 -9.16
N PRO A 72 10.88 1.85 -9.12
CA PRO A 72 10.81 0.96 -7.95
C PRO A 72 12.17 0.48 -7.47
N TRP A 73 12.36 0.53 -6.15
CA TRP A 73 13.58 0.03 -5.52
C TRP A 73 13.66 -1.49 -5.53
N PRO A 74 14.88 -2.05 -5.59
CA PRO A 74 15.08 -3.49 -5.57
C PRO A 74 14.71 -4.08 -4.20
N ARG A 75 14.30 -5.35 -4.19
CA ARG A 75 13.75 -6.05 -3.02
C ARG A 75 14.78 -6.28 -1.92
N ASP A 76 16.07 -6.29 -2.23
CA ASP A 76 17.14 -6.32 -1.23
C ASP A 76 17.21 -5.02 -0.42
N LEU A 77 17.02 -3.86 -1.08
CA LEU A 77 16.94 -2.57 -0.39
C LEU A 77 15.70 -2.51 0.50
N MET A 78 14.56 -2.99 -0.01
CA MET A 78 13.33 -3.08 0.77
C MET A 78 13.48 -4.05 1.97
N ALA A 79 14.18 -5.17 1.80
CA ALA A 79 14.47 -6.10 2.90
C ALA A 79 15.31 -5.44 4.01
N ARG A 80 16.37 -4.71 3.62
CA ARG A 80 17.21 -3.95 4.56
C ARG A 80 16.42 -2.85 5.28
N LEU A 81 15.48 -2.21 4.60
CA LEU A 81 14.58 -1.23 5.21
C LEU A 81 13.74 -1.89 6.31
N ILE A 82 13.10 -3.02 6.01
CA ILE A 82 12.30 -3.77 6.99
C ILE A 82 13.17 -4.18 8.19
N ASP A 83 14.34 -4.77 7.94
CA ASP A 83 15.27 -5.18 9.00
C ASP A 83 15.66 -3.98 9.87
N THR A 84 15.98 -2.83 9.26
CA THR A 84 16.33 -1.61 10.01
C THR A 84 15.15 -1.12 10.86
N LEU A 85 13.94 -1.09 10.31
CA LEU A 85 12.76 -0.62 11.03
C LEU A 85 12.45 -1.50 12.26
N PHE A 86 12.49 -2.81 12.13
CA PHE A 86 12.20 -3.71 13.24
C PHE A 86 13.38 -3.86 14.21
N ASP A 87 14.59 -4.08 13.70
CA ASP A 87 15.72 -4.47 14.55
C ASP A 87 16.41 -3.27 15.19
N LYS A 88 16.45 -2.13 14.49
CA LYS A 88 17.08 -0.90 15.01
C LYS A 88 16.07 0.03 15.67
N TYR A 89 14.92 0.26 15.04
CA TYR A 89 13.93 1.22 15.55
C TYR A 89 12.85 0.57 16.43
N GLY A 90 12.71 -0.76 16.41
CA GLY A 90 11.79 -1.47 17.30
C GLY A 90 10.31 -1.19 17.01
N ILE A 91 9.94 -0.95 15.75
CA ILE A 91 8.54 -0.65 15.40
C ILE A 91 7.62 -1.84 15.73
N ALA A 92 6.38 -1.54 16.11
CA ALA A 92 5.39 -2.56 16.45
C ALA A 92 4.72 -3.20 15.22
N ILE A 93 4.57 -2.46 14.11
CA ILE A 93 3.91 -2.91 12.88
C ILE A 93 4.38 -2.06 11.70
N LEU A 94 4.48 -2.67 10.52
CA LEU A 94 4.77 -1.99 9.26
C LEU A 94 3.62 -2.17 8.28
N GLY A 95 3.09 -1.07 7.73
CA GLY A 95 2.14 -1.08 6.62
C GLY A 95 2.78 -0.54 5.35
N PHE A 96 2.58 -1.23 4.23
CA PHE A 96 2.98 -0.75 2.91
C PHE A 96 1.78 -0.16 2.18
N ASP A 97 1.87 1.10 1.76
CA ASP A 97 0.95 1.73 0.80
C ASP A 97 1.46 1.59 -0.65
N VAL A 98 2.01 0.41 -0.96
CA VAL A 98 2.51 0.05 -2.28
C VAL A 98 2.23 -1.42 -2.55
N VAL A 99 1.97 -1.74 -3.82
CA VAL A 99 1.69 -3.11 -4.27
C VAL A 99 2.94 -3.70 -4.92
N PHE A 100 3.29 -4.92 -4.52
CA PHE A 100 4.43 -5.68 -5.04
C PHE A 100 3.95 -6.81 -5.96
N ALA A 101 3.36 -6.44 -7.11
CA ALA A 101 2.68 -7.38 -8.00
C ALA A 101 3.63 -8.25 -8.84
N GLU A 102 4.82 -7.73 -9.15
CA GLU A 102 5.78 -8.39 -10.02
C GLU A 102 7.00 -8.90 -9.23
N ALA A 103 7.58 -9.99 -9.74
CA ALA A 103 8.85 -10.50 -9.26
C ALA A 103 9.97 -9.49 -9.52
N ASP A 104 11.02 -9.51 -8.69
CA ASP A 104 12.19 -8.68 -8.90
C ASP A 104 13.19 -9.33 -9.87
N TYR A 105 13.72 -8.50 -10.77
CA TYR A 105 14.68 -8.89 -11.81
C TYR A 105 16.03 -8.16 -11.69
N SER A 106 16.19 -7.29 -10.71
CA SER A 106 17.32 -6.37 -10.58
C SER A 106 18.64 -7.03 -10.19
N SER A 107 18.63 -8.22 -9.58
CA SER A 107 19.85 -8.90 -9.12
C SER A 107 20.65 -9.60 -10.22
N GLY A 108 20.06 -9.80 -11.40
CA GLY A 108 20.66 -10.59 -12.48
C GLY A 108 20.74 -12.10 -12.19
N ILE A 109 20.14 -12.59 -11.09
CA ILE A 109 20.18 -14.00 -10.68
C ILE A 109 19.73 -14.95 -11.79
N ARG A 110 18.74 -14.56 -12.60
CA ARG A 110 18.20 -15.38 -13.70
C ARG A 110 19.22 -15.57 -14.83
N THR A 111 19.99 -14.53 -15.15
CA THR A 111 21.05 -14.61 -16.16
C THR A 111 22.19 -15.50 -15.66
N LEU A 112 22.56 -15.37 -14.39
CA LEU A 112 23.57 -16.23 -13.78
C LEU A 112 23.12 -17.69 -13.68
N ASP A 113 21.84 -17.94 -13.40
CA ASP A 113 21.25 -19.27 -13.47
C ASP A 113 21.37 -19.87 -14.87
N GLN A 114 21.13 -19.08 -15.92
CA GLN A 114 21.29 -19.53 -17.31
C GLN A 114 22.75 -19.88 -17.63
N PHE A 115 23.71 -19.02 -17.25
CA PHE A 115 25.12 -19.29 -17.47
C PHE A 115 25.61 -20.53 -16.71
N ALA A 116 25.18 -20.72 -15.46
CA ALA A 116 25.52 -21.90 -14.66
C ALA A 116 25.00 -23.20 -15.27
N GLN A 117 23.89 -23.14 -16.01
CA GLN A 117 23.28 -24.31 -16.66
C GLN A 117 23.81 -24.56 -18.08
N LYS A 118 24.32 -23.53 -18.75
CA LYS A 118 24.78 -23.57 -20.14
C LYS A 118 26.27 -23.19 -20.24
N ASP A 119 26.54 -21.95 -20.60
CA ASP A 119 27.83 -21.49 -21.13
C ASP A 119 28.99 -21.65 -20.14
N LEU A 120 28.71 -21.56 -18.84
CA LEU A 120 29.71 -21.65 -17.77
C LEU A 120 29.58 -22.91 -16.93
N LYS A 121 28.80 -23.90 -17.38
CA LYS A 121 28.58 -25.17 -16.66
C LYS A 121 29.88 -25.95 -16.44
N GLU A 122 30.74 -25.98 -17.44
CA GLU A 122 32.00 -26.73 -17.43
C GLU A 122 33.19 -25.89 -16.91
N VAL A 123 32.98 -24.60 -16.62
CA VAL A 123 34.02 -23.73 -16.09
C VAL A 123 34.33 -24.17 -14.65
N PRO A 124 35.58 -24.61 -14.37
CA PRO A 124 35.93 -25.09 -13.04
C PRO A 124 35.64 -24.05 -11.96
N GLY A 125 34.95 -24.46 -10.91
CA GLY A 125 34.66 -23.63 -9.74
C GLY A 125 33.53 -22.60 -9.91
N PHE A 126 33.08 -22.27 -11.13
CA PHE A 126 32.03 -21.27 -11.34
C PHE A 126 30.71 -21.68 -10.67
N VAL A 127 30.20 -22.87 -11.00
CA VAL A 127 28.92 -23.36 -10.45
C VAL A 127 28.97 -23.43 -8.92
N GLN A 128 30.08 -23.87 -8.35
CA GLN A 128 30.24 -23.97 -6.90
C GLN A 128 30.28 -22.60 -6.22
N ALA A 129 30.98 -21.63 -6.82
CA ALA A 129 31.02 -20.26 -6.32
C ALA A 129 29.63 -19.61 -6.43
N PHE A 130 28.97 -19.76 -7.58
CA PHE A 130 27.64 -19.22 -7.82
C PHE A 130 26.61 -19.80 -6.84
N GLN A 131 26.60 -21.11 -6.60
CA GLN A 131 25.69 -21.74 -5.64
C GLN A 131 25.82 -21.15 -4.22
N LYS A 132 27.03 -20.77 -3.80
CA LYS A 132 27.24 -20.11 -2.50
C LYS A 132 26.70 -18.69 -2.45
N MET A 133 26.76 -17.95 -3.56
CA MET A 133 26.32 -16.55 -3.65
C MET A 133 24.84 -16.40 -4.01
N ARG A 134 24.26 -17.39 -4.71
CA ARG A 134 22.90 -17.35 -5.24
C ARG A 134 21.84 -16.93 -4.20
N PRO A 135 21.86 -17.39 -2.93
CA PRO A 135 20.89 -16.94 -1.94
C PRO A 135 20.94 -15.44 -1.61
N GLN A 136 22.10 -14.78 -1.82
CA GLN A 136 22.26 -13.35 -1.60
C GLN A 136 21.75 -12.52 -2.79
N LEU A 137 21.56 -13.16 -3.95
CA LEU A 137 21.03 -12.55 -5.17
C LEU A 137 19.53 -12.81 -5.33
N ASP A 138 18.93 -13.62 -4.46
CA ASP A 138 17.48 -13.88 -4.44
C ASP A 138 16.78 -12.76 -3.67
N TYR A 139 16.63 -11.60 -4.31
CA TYR A 139 16.14 -10.39 -3.64
C TYR A 139 14.68 -10.53 -3.18
N ASP A 140 13.83 -11.22 -3.94
CA ASP A 140 12.48 -11.59 -3.50
C ASP A 140 12.52 -12.51 -2.26
N GLY A 141 13.43 -13.49 -2.26
CA GLY A 141 13.65 -14.37 -1.12
C GLY A 141 14.13 -13.63 0.14
N LEU A 142 15.04 -12.65 -0.02
CA LEU A 142 15.50 -11.79 1.07
C LEU A 142 14.35 -10.93 1.62
N PHE A 143 13.55 -10.34 0.75
CA PHE A 143 12.39 -9.54 1.14
C PHE A 143 11.36 -10.38 1.90
N ALA A 144 11.00 -11.55 1.37
CA ALA A 144 10.10 -12.49 2.03
C ALA A 144 10.64 -12.95 3.39
N LYS A 145 11.95 -13.17 3.50
CA LYS A 145 12.61 -13.54 4.77
C LYS A 145 12.52 -12.40 5.79
N SER A 146 12.76 -11.15 5.40
CA SER A 146 12.68 -9.99 6.29
C SER A 146 11.28 -9.76 6.87
N MET A 147 10.23 -10.18 6.16
CA MET A 147 8.84 -10.09 6.64
C MET A 147 8.42 -11.27 7.52
N ARG A 148 9.11 -12.42 7.43
CA ARG A 148 8.66 -13.66 8.06
C ARG A 148 8.65 -13.54 9.58
N GLY A 149 7.50 -13.79 10.19
CA GLY A 149 7.33 -13.72 11.65
C GLY A 149 7.28 -12.29 12.19
N ARG A 150 7.26 -11.27 11.32
CA ARG A 150 7.10 -9.87 11.69
C ARG A 150 5.70 -9.37 11.31
N PRO A 151 5.11 -8.44 12.09
CA PRO A 151 3.81 -7.86 11.78
C PRO A 151 3.93 -6.86 10.62
N VAL A 152 3.81 -7.38 9.40
CA VAL A 152 3.87 -6.61 8.17
C VAL A 152 2.55 -6.76 7.41
N VAL A 153 1.96 -5.63 7.03
CA VAL A 153 0.75 -5.56 6.21
C VAL A 153 1.15 -5.07 4.81
N LEU A 154 0.91 -5.90 3.81
CA LEU A 154 1.18 -5.57 2.40
C LEU A 154 0.01 -4.81 1.79
N GLY A 155 0.33 -3.90 0.85
CA GLY A 155 -0.67 -3.26 0.02
C GLY A 155 -1.37 -4.28 -0.88
N TYR A 156 -2.68 -4.16 -1.00
CA TYR A 156 -3.50 -5.01 -1.85
C TYR A 156 -4.47 -4.15 -2.66
N TYR A 157 -4.63 -4.47 -3.94
CA TYR A 157 -5.58 -3.81 -4.82
C TYR A 157 -6.82 -4.71 -5.06
N LEU A 158 -7.98 -4.27 -4.57
CA LEU A 158 -9.26 -4.95 -4.78
C LEU A 158 -10.01 -4.29 -5.95
N ASN A 159 -10.19 -5.01 -7.06
CA ASN A 159 -11.11 -4.59 -8.12
C ASN A 159 -12.46 -5.32 -7.93
N ALA A 160 -13.53 -4.56 -7.70
CA ALA A 160 -14.89 -5.07 -7.50
C ALA A 160 -15.76 -5.02 -8.79
N GLU A 161 -15.19 -4.67 -9.94
CA GLU A 161 -15.93 -4.64 -11.20
C GLU A 161 -16.29 -6.04 -11.69
N ALA A 162 -17.53 -6.20 -12.16
CA ALA A 162 -18.00 -7.44 -12.76
C ALA A 162 -17.21 -7.74 -14.04
N GLY A 163 -16.36 -8.77 -14.00
CA GLY A 163 -15.51 -9.18 -15.12
C GLY A 163 -14.03 -8.76 -15.02
N ALA A 164 -13.60 -8.19 -13.90
CA ALA A 164 -12.20 -7.88 -13.65
C ALA A 164 -11.32 -9.14 -13.83
N LYS A 165 -10.41 -9.12 -14.81
CA LYS A 165 -9.36 -10.12 -14.94
C LYS A 165 -8.18 -9.73 -14.04
N ARG A 166 -7.57 -10.74 -13.41
CA ARG A 166 -6.33 -10.60 -12.65
C ARG A 166 -5.18 -10.20 -13.56
#